data_AF-A0A9E4H271-F1
#
_entry.id   AF-A0A9E4H271-F1
#
_cell.length_a   1.000
_cell.length_b   1.000
_cell.length_c   1.000
_cell.angle_alpha   90.00
_cell.angle_beta   90.00
_cell.angle_gamma   90.00
#
_symmetry.space_group_name_H-M   'P 1'
#
loop_
_entity.id
_entity.type
_entity.pdbx_description
1 polymer ?
#
loop_
_entity_poly.entity_id
_entity_poly.type
_entity_poly.pdbx_seq_one_letter_code
_entity_poly.pdbx_strand_id
1 'polypeptide(L)'
;MKKILMALAIAGSLVSCNNNKAQVEELEQEVLQLHDDVMAKMSDLAKYEDALAKRVADTTALLDSVARIEMDSTRARVLRAHQGMLNWMRDYNPPSVDESAEAAKAYLEEQKNKMQKLKELTNKSLDEAAAILNE
;
A
#
# COMPACT_ATOMS: atom_id res chain seq x y z
N MET A 1 -27.81 -51.08 40.51
CA MET A 1 -27.08 -49.92 41.06
C MET A 1 -25.78 -49.74 40.29
N LYS A 2 -25.61 -48.55 39.67
CA LYS A 2 -24.38 -47.91 39.19
C LYS A 2 -23.52 -48.61 38.10
N LYS A 3 -22.92 -47.74 37.25
CA LYS A 3 -21.84 -47.93 36.25
C LYS A 3 -22.39 -48.23 34.84
N ILE A 4 -22.09 -47.52 33.75
CA ILE A 4 -20.91 -46.77 33.24
C ILE A 4 -21.46 -45.76 32.20
N LEU A 5 -21.24 -44.44 32.36
CA LEU A 5 -20.09 -43.64 31.91
C LEU A 5 -20.07 -43.34 30.39
N MET A 6 -20.14 -42.03 30.11
CA MET A 6 -19.57 -41.31 28.96
C MET A 6 -19.93 -41.78 27.55
N ALA A 7 -20.92 -41.09 26.94
CA ALA A 7 -20.91 -40.85 25.50
C ALA A 7 -20.55 -39.38 25.27
N LEU A 8 -19.33 -39.24 24.78
CA LEU A 8 -18.54 -38.05 24.53
C LEU A 8 -19.23 -37.11 23.53
N ALA A 9 -19.62 -35.92 23.99
CA ALA A 9 -20.00 -34.81 23.13
C ALA A 9 -18.73 -34.22 22.49
N ILE A 10 -18.36 -34.71 21.31
CA ILE A 10 -17.43 -34.02 20.40
C ILE A 10 -18.19 -33.85 19.08
N ALA A 11 -18.93 -32.76 19.00
CA ALA A 11 -19.49 -32.25 17.75
C ALA A 11 -19.38 -30.72 17.82
N GLY A 12 -18.20 -30.19 17.52
CA GLY A 12 -17.93 -28.77 17.66
C GLY A 12 -16.57 -28.36 17.16
N SER A 13 -16.25 -28.62 15.88
CA SER A 13 -14.98 -28.13 15.30
C SER A 13 -15.03 -27.84 13.79
N LEU A 14 -16.20 -27.56 13.20
CA LEU A 14 -16.28 -27.20 11.77
C LEU A 14 -16.59 -25.70 11.52
N VAL A 15 -16.92 -24.91 12.54
CA VAL A 15 -17.24 -23.48 12.38
C VAL A 15 -16.00 -22.59 12.27
N SER A 16 -14.84 -23.03 12.77
CA SER A 16 -13.62 -22.21 12.81
C SER A 16 -12.98 -21.99 11.44
N CYS A 17 -13.01 -22.99 10.55
CA CYS A 17 -12.35 -22.88 9.24
C CYS A 17 -13.03 -21.84 8.33
N ASN A 18 -14.35 -21.69 8.39
CA ASN A 18 -15.06 -20.77 7.49
C ASN A 18 -14.83 -19.29 7.87
N ASN A 19 -14.73 -19.00 9.17
CA ASN A 19 -14.43 -17.66 9.65
C ASN A 19 -13.01 -17.20 9.30
N ASN A 20 -12.04 -18.12 9.28
CA ASN A 20 -10.66 -17.79 8.96
C ASN A 20 -10.48 -17.41 7.49
N LYS A 21 -11.16 -18.09 6.57
CA LYS A 21 -11.14 -17.77 5.15
C LYS A 21 -11.74 -16.39 4.86
N ALA A 22 -12.92 -16.10 5.42
CA ALA A 22 -13.57 -14.80 5.24
C ALA A 22 -12.70 -13.61 5.72
N GLN A 23 -12.02 -13.77 6.86
CA GLN A 23 -11.10 -12.73 7.37
C GLN A 23 -9.88 -12.50 6.47
N VAL A 24 -9.34 -13.57 5.86
CA VAL A 24 -8.23 -13.45 4.90
C VAL A 24 -8.70 -12.69 3.66
N GLU A 25 -9.86 -13.04 3.11
CA GLU A 25 -10.45 -12.39 1.94
C GLU A 25 -10.75 -10.90 2.20
N GLU A 26 -11.29 -10.56 3.37
CA GLU A 26 -11.54 -9.17 3.77
C GLU A 26 -10.24 -8.36 3.84
N LEU A 27 -9.21 -8.92 4.49
CA LEU A 27 -7.92 -8.25 4.61
C LEU A 27 -7.23 -8.08 3.24
N GLU A 28 -7.36 -9.06 2.34
CA GLU A 28 -6.87 -8.95 0.96
C GLU A 28 -7.60 -7.83 0.22
N GLN A 29 -8.92 -7.72 0.34
CA GLN A 29 -9.68 -6.62 -0.25
C GLN A 29 -9.23 -5.25 0.27
N GLU A 30 -8.95 -5.12 1.56
CA GLU A 30 -8.42 -3.87 2.11
C GLU A 30 -7.06 -3.50 1.52
N VAL A 31 -6.17 -4.48 1.31
CA VAL A 31 -4.88 -4.26 0.64
C VAL A 31 -5.09 -3.79 -0.81
N LEU A 32 -5.98 -4.45 -1.54
CA LEU A 32 -6.26 -4.13 -2.94
C LEU A 32 -6.99 -2.78 -3.10
N GLN A 33 -7.84 -2.39 -2.15
CA GLN A 33 -8.44 -1.06 -2.14
C GLN A 33 -7.36 0.03 -1.97
N LEU A 34 -6.37 -0.19 -1.11
CA LEU A 34 -5.23 0.73 -0.99
C LEU A 34 -4.40 0.76 -2.27
N HIS A 35 -4.25 -0.36 -2.96
CA HIS A 35 -3.62 -0.42 -4.29
C HIS A 35 -4.36 0.48 -5.27
N ASP A 36 -5.68 0.35 -5.38
CA ASP A 36 -6.49 1.13 -6.30
C ASP A 36 -6.44 2.64 -5.98
N ASP A 37 -6.48 2.99 -4.70
CA ASP A 37 -6.37 4.37 -4.21
C ASP A 37 -5.04 5.06 -4.58
N VAL A 38 -3.95 4.29 -4.67
CA VAL A 38 -2.63 4.79 -5.10
C VAL A 38 -2.52 4.76 -6.61
N MET A 39 -3.01 3.70 -7.25
CA MET A 39 -3.02 3.56 -8.72
C MET A 39 -3.79 4.69 -9.40
N ALA A 40 -4.90 5.13 -8.82
CA ALA A 40 -5.67 6.27 -9.30
C ALA A 40 -4.84 7.58 -9.40
N LYS A 41 -3.74 7.68 -8.65
CA LYS A 41 -2.87 8.86 -8.58
C LYS A 41 -1.57 8.72 -9.38
N MET A 42 -1.34 7.58 -10.03
CA MET A 42 -0.10 7.32 -10.75
C MET A 42 0.12 8.29 -11.92
N SER A 43 -0.96 8.67 -12.61
CA SER A 43 -0.90 9.67 -13.68
C SER A 43 -0.46 11.03 -13.15
N ASP A 44 -0.97 11.45 -11.99
CA ASP A 44 -0.59 12.74 -11.38
C ASP A 44 0.85 12.73 -10.91
N LEU A 45 1.32 11.61 -10.32
CA LEU A 45 2.73 11.43 -9.97
C LEU A 45 3.64 11.58 -11.20
N ALA A 46 3.29 10.95 -12.32
CA ALA A 46 4.07 11.05 -13.56
C ALA A 46 4.06 12.48 -14.11
N LYS A 47 2.90 13.15 -14.13
CA LYS A 47 2.75 14.55 -14.54
C LYS A 47 3.63 15.48 -13.70
N TYR A 48 3.56 15.36 -12.38
CA TYR A 48 4.33 16.22 -11.47
C TYR A 48 5.83 15.93 -11.50
N GLU A 49 6.25 14.68 -11.70
CA GLU A 49 7.67 14.36 -11.89
C GLU A 49 8.25 15.08 -13.10
N ASP A 50 7.56 15.03 -14.24
CA ASP A 50 7.96 15.71 -15.48
C ASP A 50 7.96 17.24 -15.32
N ALA A 51 6.92 17.80 -14.71
CA ALA A 51 6.83 19.25 -14.45
C ALA A 51 7.95 19.75 -13.53
N LEU A 52 8.23 19.04 -12.43
CA LEU A 52 9.31 19.37 -11.52
C LEU A 52 10.69 19.22 -12.21
N ALA A 53 10.89 18.16 -13.00
CA ALA A 53 12.13 17.95 -13.74
C ALA A 53 12.42 19.12 -14.70
N LYS A 54 11.40 19.59 -15.43
CA LYS A 54 11.49 20.76 -16.31
C LYS A 54 11.87 22.03 -15.55
N ARG A 55 11.25 22.28 -14.39
CA ARG A 55 11.56 23.45 -13.54
C ARG A 55 12.97 23.42 -12.97
N VAL A 56 13.46 22.25 -12.57
CA VAL A 56 14.85 22.08 -12.09
C VAL A 56 15.86 22.37 -13.20
N ALA A 57 15.57 21.89 -14.42
CA ALA A 57 16.43 22.04 -15.59
C ALA A 57 16.39 23.43 -16.23
N ASP A 58 15.38 24.25 -15.92
CA ASP A 58 15.30 25.62 -16.38
C ASP A 58 16.38 26.48 -15.71
N THR A 59 17.44 26.77 -16.47
CA THR A 59 18.56 27.62 -16.04
C THR A 59 18.27 29.11 -16.17
N THR A 60 17.16 29.49 -16.81
CA THR A 60 16.72 30.89 -16.93
C THR A 60 15.99 31.37 -15.69
N ALA A 61 15.42 30.45 -14.91
CA ALA A 61 14.85 30.71 -13.60
C ALA A 61 15.95 30.90 -12.55
N LEU A 62 16.12 32.13 -12.05
CA LEU A 62 16.91 32.40 -10.85
C LEU A 62 16.15 31.86 -9.62
N LEU A 63 16.39 30.60 -9.28
CA LEU A 63 15.96 30.00 -8.03
C LEU A 63 17.03 30.21 -6.96
N ASP A 64 16.63 30.64 -5.77
CA ASP A 64 17.52 30.59 -4.62
C ASP A 64 17.84 29.12 -4.24
N SER A 65 18.90 28.93 -3.45
CA SER A 65 19.39 27.59 -3.09
C SER A 65 18.39 26.78 -2.28
N VAL A 66 17.53 27.42 -1.49
CA VAL A 66 16.54 26.75 -0.64
C VAL A 66 15.40 26.23 -1.50
N ALA A 67 14.85 27.06 -2.39
CA ALA A 67 13.80 26.68 -3.32
C ALA A 67 14.24 25.54 -4.24
N ARG A 68 15.51 25.55 -4.69
CA ARG A 68 16.06 24.44 -5.49
C ARG A 68 16.13 23.14 -4.70
N ILE A 69 16.62 23.18 -3.46
CA ILE A 69 16.69 22.00 -2.57
C ILE A 69 15.29 21.44 -2.32
N GLU A 70 14.31 22.30 -2.04
CA GLU A 70 12.93 21.88 -1.79
C GLU A 70 12.30 21.21 -3.01
N MET A 71 12.53 21.78 -4.20
CA MET A 71 12.04 21.21 -5.45
C MET A 71 12.67 19.86 -5.78
N ASP A 72 14.00 19.72 -5.66
CA ASP A 72 14.70 18.44 -5.87
C ASP A 72 14.23 17.38 -4.86
N SER A 73 14.07 17.78 -3.61
CA SER A 73 13.57 16.96 -2.51
C SER A 73 12.14 16.45 -2.78
N THR A 74 11.26 17.33 -3.26
CA THR A 74 9.88 16.99 -3.63
C THR A 74 9.84 16.07 -4.84
N ARG A 75 10.62 16.37 -5.88
CA ARG A 75 10.74 15.50 -7.06
C ARG A 75 11.20 14.10 -6.68
N ALA A 76 12.18 13.97 -5.78
CA ALA A 76 12.65 12.67 -5.30
C ALA A 76 11.56 11.90 -4.53
N ARG A 77 10.68 12.58 -3.79
CA ARG A 77 9.53 11.95 -3.11
C ARG A 77 8.47 11.47 -4.12
N VAL A 78 8.12 12.30 -5.10
CA VAL A 78 7.20 11.93 -6.19
C VAL A 78 7.71 10.68 -6.92
N LEU A 79 8.99 10.66 -7.30
CA LEU A 79 9.60 9.51 -7.96
C LEU A 79 9.57 8.25 -7.06
N ARG A 80 9.86 8.40 -5.77
CA ARG A 80 9.82 7.29 -4.81
C ARG A 80 8.39 6.74 -4.64
N ALA A 81 7.38 7.59 -4.61
CA ALA A 81 5.98 7.16 -4.56
C ALA A 81 5.62 6.36 -5.83
N HIS A 82 5.94 6.90 -7.00
CA HIS A 82 5.66 6.26 -8.28
C HIS A 82 6.35 4.89 -8.40
N GLN A 83 7.65 4.83 -8.14
CA GLN A 83 8.41 3.56 -8.14
C GLN A 83 7.96 2.62 -7.02
N GLY A 84 7.56 3.14 -5.87
CA GLY A 84 7.04 2.36 -4.76
C GLY A 84 5.84 1.52 -5.16
N MET A 85 4.90 2.11 -5.90
CA MET A 85 3.74 1.39 -6.41
C MET A 85 4.11 0.32 -7.43
N LEU A 86 5.01 0.63 -8.38
CA LEU A 86 5.48 -0.33 -9.38
C LEU A 86 6.24 -1.50 -8.75
N ASN A 87 7.09 -1.23 -7.76
CA ASN A 87 7.82 -2.25 -7.03
C ASN A 87 6.87 -3.11 -6.21
N TRP A 88 5.89 -2.51 -5.53
CA TRP A 88 4.88 -3.26 -4.79
C TRP A 88 4.11 -4.21 -5.71
N MET A 89 3.62 -3.75 -6.88
CA MET A 89 2.91 -4.62 -7.83
C MET A 89 3.77 -5.78 -8.35
N ARG A 90 5.07 -5.54 -8.55
CA ARG A 90 6.01 -6.60 -8.97
C ARG A 90 6.23 -7.64 -7.87
N ASP A 91 6.29 -7.18 -6.63
CA ASP A 91 6.71 -8.01 -5.48
C ASP A 91 5.51 -8.60 -4.71
N TYR A 92 4.29 -8.10 -4.95
CA TYR A 92 3.07 -8.62 -4.35
C TYR A 92 2.75 -10.01 -4.88
N ASN A 93 2.47 -10.93 -3.96
CA ASN A 93 2.14 -12.31 -4.26
C ASN A 93 0.91 -12.70 -3.43
N PRO A 94 -0.27 -12.86 -4.06
CA PRO A 94 -1.49 -13.25 -3.35
C PRO A 94 -1.29 -14.56 -2.57
N PRO A 95 -1.83 -14.68 -1.34
CA PRO A 95 -1.79 -15.92 -0.59
C PRO A 95 -2.36 -17.10 -1.38
N SER A 96 -1.69 -18.25 -1.32
CA SER A 96 -2.14 -19.45 -2.04
C SER A 96 -3.22 -20.21 -1.28
N VAL A 97 -4.00 -21.04 -1.97
CA VAL A 97 -5.02 -21.91 -1.33
C VAL A 97 -4.45 -22.93 -0.34
N ASP A 98 -3.15 -23.24 -0.46
CA ASP A 98 -2.44 -24.20 0.39
C ASP A 98 -1.79 -23.54 1.62
N GLU A 99 -1.83 -22.20 1.71
CA GLU A 99 -1.25 -21.45 2.81
C GLU A 99 -2.15 -21.47 4.06
N SER A 100 -1.56 -21.48 5.26
CA SER A 100 -2.36 -21.42 6.48
C SER A 100 -3.00 -20.04 6.63
N ALA A 101 -4.20 -19.99 7.22
CA ALA A 101 -4.90 -18.73 7.42
C ALA A 101 -4.09 -17.74 8.27
N GLU A 102 -3.32 -18.22 9.24
CA GLU A 102 -2.46 -17.40 10.08
C GLU A 102 -1.28 -16.79 9.28
N ALA A 103 -0.65 -17.57 8.40
CA ALA A 103 0.42 -17.09 7.54
C ALA A 103 -0.10 -16.07 6.51
N ALA A 104 -1.23 -16.38 5.88
CA ALA A 104 -1.89 -15.47 4.94
C ALA A 104 -2.26 -14.13 5.59
N LYS A 105 -2.84 -14.14 6.80
CA LYS A 105 -3.15 -12.91 7.55
C LYS A 105 -1.90 -12.10 7.85
N ALA A 106 -0.85 -12.73 8.39
CA ALA A 106 0.39 -12.03 8.72
C ALA A 106 1.03 -11.36 7.49
N TYR A 107 1.06 -12.06 6.36
CA TYR A 107 1.54 -11.49 5.09
C TYR A 107 0.69 -10.30 4.65
N LEU A 108 -0.64 -10.44 4.62
CA LEU A 108 -1.53 -9.38 4.16
C LEU A 108 -1.51 -8.16 5.11
N GLU A 109 -1.35 -8.35 6.42
CA GLU A 109 -1.14 -7.25 7.38
C GLU A 109 0.15 -6.48 7.07
N GLU A 110 1.23 -7.18 6.72
CA GLU A 110 2.46 -6.55 6.28
C GLU A 110 2.26 -5.75 4.99
N GLN A 111 1.55 -6.31 4.01
CA GLN A 111 1.24 -5.63 2.75
C GLN A 111 0.33 -4.41 2.96
N LYS A 112 -0.67 -4.51 3.84
CA LYS A 112 -1.54 -3.40 4.22
C LYS A 112 -0.72 -2.25 4.80
N ASN A 113 0.19 -2.55 5.72
CA ASN A 113 1.08 -1.55 6.31
C ASN A 113 2.00 -0.89 5.26
N LYS A 114 2.53 -1.66 4.30
CA LYS A 114 3.33 -1.11 3.19
C LYS A 114 2.51 -0.17 2.32
N MET A 115 1.29 -0.59 1.96
CA MET A 115 0.39 0.19 1.13
C MET A 115 -0.13 1.45 1.81
N GLN A 116 -0.39 1.41 3.12
CA GLN A 116 -0.75 2.61 3.90
C GLN A 116 0.39 3.64 3.87
N LYS A 117 1.63 3.24 4.13
CA LYS A 117 2.79 4.12 4.06
C LYS A 117 3.01 4.67 2.64
N LEU A 118 2.81 3.85 1.63
CA LEU A 118 2.92 4.28 0.24
C LEU A 118 1.82 5.29 -0.12
N LYS A 119 0.59 5.09 0.36
CA LYS A 119 -0.52 6.03 0.18
C LYS A 119 -0.25 7.37 0.86
N GLU A 120 0.27 7.36 2.09
CA GLU A 120 0.69 8.58 2.78
C GLU A 120 1.79 9.33 2.02
N LEU A 121 2.83 8.61 1.59
CA LEU A 121 3.91 9.17 0.78
C LEU A 121 3.37 9.77 -0.52
N THR A 122 2.47 9.05 -1.20
CA THR A 122 1.86 9.49 -2.46
C THR A 122 1.09 10.79 -2.26
N ASN A 123 0.15 10.81 -1.32
CA ASN A 123 -0.65 12.00 -1.04
C ASN A 123 0.23 13.20 -0.69
N LYS A 124 1.18 13.02 0.24
CA LYS A 124 2.10 14.09 0.63
C LYS A 124 2.95 14.61 -0.54
N SER A 125 3.44 13.71 -1.39
CA SER A 125 4.26 14.09 -2.55
C SER A 125 3.47 14.90 -3.57
N LEU A 126 2.18 14.56 -3.77
CA LEU A 126 1.30 15.29 -4.67
C LEU A 126 0.95 16.67 -4.12
N ASP A 127 0.61 16.75 -2.82
CA ASP A 127 0.28 18.02 -2.17
C ASP A 127 1.46 19.01 -2.23
N GLU A 128 2.67 18.54 -1.95
CA GLU A 128 3.89 19.35 -2.02
C GLU A 128 4.25 19.74 -3.46
N ALA A 129 4.08 18.83 -4.42
CA ALA A 129 4.34 19.13 -5.82
C ALA A 129 3.34 20.17 -6.37
N ALA A 130 2.05 20.03 -6.04
CA ALA A 130 1.02 21.00 -6.42
C ALA A 130 1.33 22.38 -5.84
N ALA A 131 1.73 22.46 -4.56
CA ALA A 131 2.13 23.71 -3.91
C ALA A 131 3.32 24.39 -4.61
N ILE A 132 4.34 23.63 -5.01
CA ILE A 132 5.51 24.17 -5.72
C ILE A 132 5.14 24.63 -7.14
N LEU A 133 4.26 23.89 -7.82
CA LEU A 133 3.86 24.17 -9.20
C LEU A 133 2.74 25.21 -9.31
N ASN A 134 2.09 25.57 -8.20
CA ASN A 134 0.92 26.45 -8.12
C ASN A 134 -0.30 25.88 -8.86
N GLU A 135 -0.58 24.59 -8.67
CA GLU A 135 -1.76 23.89 -9.19
C GLU A 135 -2.78 23.54 -8.09
#